data_AF-A0A528KLZ6-F1
#
_entry.id   AF-A0A528KLZ6-F1
#
_cell.length_a   1.000
_cell.length_b   1.000
_cell.length_c   1.000
_cell.angle_alpha   90.00
_cell.angle_beta   90.00
_cell.angle_gamma   90.00
#
_symmetry.space_group_name_H-M   'P 1'
#
loop_
_entity.id
_entity.type
_entity.pdbx_description
1 polymer ?
#
loop_
_entity_poly.entity_id
_entity_poly.type
_entity_poly.pdbx_seq_one_letter_code
_entity_poly.pdbx_strand_id
1 'polypeptide(L)' 'MENDAACRAALRMIRATIEQVCPPGVLMSEEQVNGHYGPTLLDEAEALSVAIVATVERLSFDNTPKPPAPSIKS' A
#
# COMPACT_ATOMS: atom_id res chain seq x y z
N MET A 1 13.52 9.32 -22.26
CA MET A 1 12.71 8.76 -23.37
C MET A 1 11.25 9.15 -23.11
N GLU A 2 10.41 9.33 -24.12
CA GLU A 2 9.01 9.79 -23.93
C GLU A 2 8.20 8.87 -22.99
N ASN A 3 8.50 7.56 -23.02
CA ASN A 3 7.89 6.55 -22.17
C ASN A 3 8.09 6.79 -20.66
N ASP A 4 9.21 7.38 -20.26
CA ASP A 4 9.54 7.55 -18.83
C ASP A 4 8.62 8.58 -18.17
N ALA A 5 8.19 9.61 -18.92
CA ALA A 5 7.30 10.64 -18.40
C ALA A 5 5.88 10.11 -18.23
N ALA A 6 5.39 9.34 -19.20
CA ALA A 6 4.09 8.67 -19.11
C ALA A 6 4.07 7.64 -17.97
N CYS A 7 5.14 6.85 -17.80
CA CYS A 7 5.28 5.91 -16.69
C CYS A 7 5.27 6.62 -15.34
N ARG A 8 6.01 7.73 -15.18
CA ARG A 8 5.94 8.53 -13.93
C ARG A 8 4.54 9.05 -13.64
N ALA A 9 3.83 9.54 -14.66
CA ALA A 9 2.47 10.02 -14.48
C ALA A 9 1.52 8.88 -14.04
N ALA A 10 1.67 7.68 -14.61
CA ALA A 10 0.92 6.50 -14.20
C ALA A 10 1.22 6.08 -12.76
N LEU A 11 2.50 6.03 -12.35
CA LEU A 11 2.89 5.68 -10.98
C LEU A 11 2.35 6.68 -9.97
N ARG A 12 2.40 7.98 -10.27
CA ARG A 12 1.80 9.03 -9.43
C ARG A 12 0.29 8.88 -9.28
N MET A 13 -0.42 8.49 -10.34
CA MET A 13 -1.85 8.23 -10.27
C MET A 13 -2.17 7.07 -9.33
N ILE A 14 -1.41 5.98 -9.42
CA ILE A 14 -1.56 4.81 -8.55
C ILE A 14 -1.24 5.18 -7.10
N ARG A 15 -0.13 5.90 -6.88
CA ARG A 15 0.27 6.39 -5.56
C ARG A 15 -0.81 7.23 -4.90
N ALA A 16 -1.31 8.25 -5.60
CA ALA A 16 -2.38 9.11 -5.08
C ALA A 16 -3.65 8.31 -4.74
N THR A 17 -3.95 7.28 -5.55
CA THR A 17 -5.09 6.39 -5.27
C THR A 17 -4.85 5.62 -3.97
N ILE A 18 -3.68 5.00 -3.77
CA ILE A 18 -3.35 4.27 -2.54
C ILE A 18 -3.41 5.19 -1.32
N GLU A 19 -2.83 6.38 -1.41
CA GLU A 19 -2.84 7.37 -0.32
C GLU A 19 -4.26 7.82 0.04
N GLN A 20 -5.17 7.86 -0.94
CA GLN A 20 -6.57 8.25 -0.72
C GLN A 20 -7.43 7.13 -0.14
N VAL A 21 -7.26 5.88 -0.59
CA VAL A 21 -8.22 4.79 -0.31
C VAL A 21 -7.70 3.75 0.66
N CYS A 22 -6.39 3.58 0.80
CA CYS A 22 -5.82 2.53 1.61
C CYS A 22 -5.60 2.99 3.05
N PRO A 23 -5.54 2.07 4.02
CA PRO A 23 -5.30 2.43 5.42
C PRO A 23 -3.99 3.19 5.61
N PRO A 24 -3.91 4.13 6.56
CA PRO A 24 -2.67 4.84 6.86
C PRO A 24 -1.48 3.90 7.09
N GLY A 25 -0.30 4.32 6.60
CA GLY A 25 0.95 3.59 6.80
C GLY A 25 1.09 2.29 5.97
N VAL A 26 0.28 2.07 4.92
CA VAL A 26 0.59 1.02 3.92
C VAL A 26 1.66 1.45 2.93
N LEU A 27 1.74 2.76 2.64
CA LEU A 27 2.66 3.32 1.65
C LEU A 27 3.59 4.32 2.33
N MET A 28 4.90 4.15 2.08
CA MET A 28 5.95 5.06 2.51
C MET A 28 5.97 6.33 1.66
N SER A 29 6.50 7.44 2.19
CA SER A 29 6.76 8.67 1.40
C SER A 29 7.71 8.42 0.23
N GLU A 30 7.72 9.28 -0.79
CA GLU A 30 8.60 9.13 -1.96
C GLU A 30 10.08 9.10 -1.55
N GLU A 31 10.48 9.93 -0.57
CA GLU A 31 11.84 9.95 -0.05
C GLU A 31 12.23 8.65 0.64
N GLN A 32 11.30 8.05 1.39
CA GLN A 32 11.50 6.75 2.02
C GLN A 32 11.55 5.63 0.98
N VAL A 33 10.69 5.66 -0.04
CA VAL A 33 10.73 4.70 -1.16
C VAL A 33 12.09 4.77 -1.85
N ASN A 34 12.56 5.98 -2.16
CA ASN A 34 13.87 6.17 -2.78
C ASN A 34 15.03 5.65 -1.91
N GLY A 35 14.90 5.77 -0.58
CA GLY A 35 15.89 5.25 0.37
C GLY A 35 15.84 3.74 0.60
N HIS A 36 14.66 3.12 0.47
CA HIS A 36 14.45 1.70 0.73
C HIS A 36 14.57 0.82 -0.51
N TYR A 37 14.02 1.25 -1.64
CA TYR A 37 13.96 0.51 -2.91
C TYR A 37 14.95 1.08 -3.93
N GLY A 38 14.95 2.40 -4.09
CA GLY A 38 15.78 3.11 -5.07
C GLY A 38 14.98 4.17 -5.85
N PRO A 39 15.65 5.02 -6.64
CA PRO A 39 15.01 6.14 -7.31
C PRO A 39 14.48 5.83 -8.73
N THR A 40 14.51 4.57 -9.16
CA THR A 40 14.05 4.21 -10.51
C THR A 40 12.54 3.98 -10.55
N LEU A 41 11.96 3.97 -11.76
CA LEU A 41 10.53 3.70 -11.94
C LEU A 41 10.13 2.31 -11.47
N LEU A 42 11.05 1.34 -11.58
CA LEU A 42 10.79 -0.03 -11.16
C LEU A 42 10.78 -0.13 -9.64
N ASP A 43 11.68 0.61 -8.96
CA ASP A 43 11.75 0.68 -7.50
C ASP A 43 10.46 1.29 -6.91
N GLU A 44 9.96 2.37 -7.52
CA GLU A 44 8.67 2.96 -7.11
C GLU A 44 7.51 1.98 -7.36
N ALA A 45 7.49 1.30 -8.52
CA ALA A 45 6.47 0.31 -8.84
C ALA A 45 6.47 -0.88 -7.86
N GLU A 46 7.64 -1.32 -7.42
CA GLU A 46 7.79 -2.36 -6.40
C GLU A 46 7.20 -1.91 -5.06
N ALA A 47 7.52 -0.70 -4.60
CA ALA A 47 6.97 -0.15 -3.36
C ALA A 47 5.43 -0.05 -3.39
N LEU A 48 4.86 0.39 -4.52
CA LEU A 48 3.41 0.46 -4.70
C LEU A 48 2.78 -0.95 -4.69
N SER A 49 3.44 -1.94 -5.29
CA SER A 49 2.99 -3.33 -5.29
C SER A 49 2.93 -3.90 -3.87
N VAL A 50 3.96 -3.65 -3.06
CA VAL A 50 4.00 -4.06 -1.64
C VAL A 50 2.89 -3.38 -0.84
N ALA A 51 2.64 -2.09 -1.06
CA ALA A 51 1.57 -1.36 -0.36
C ALA A 51 0.16 -1.92 -0.68
N ILE A 52 -0.09 -2.32 -1.93
CA ILE A 52 -1.35 -2.95 -2.33
C ILE A 52 -1.53 -4.30 -1.64
N VAL A 53 -0.49 -5.15 -1.64
CA VAL A 53 -0.55 -6.46 -0.96
C VAL A 53 -0.82 -6.27 0.53
N ALA A 54 -0.06 -5.39 1.20
CA ALA A 54 -0.26 -5.08 2.62
C ALA A 54 -1.68 -4.55 2.92
N THR A 55 -2.27 -3.80 1.98
CA THR A 55 -3.66 -3.35 2.10
C THR A 55 -4.63 -4.52 2.05
N VAL A 56 -4.50 -5.40 1.06
CA VAL A 56 -5.39 -6.57 0.88
C VAL A 56 -5.29 -7.52 2.07
N GLU A 57 -4.09 -7.72 2.60
CA GLU A 57 -3.89 -8.54 3.81
C GLU A 57 -4.66 -7.97 4.99
N ARG A 58 -4.51 -6.66 5.30
CA ARG A 58 -5.24 -6.01 6.41
C ARG A 58 -6.76 -6.15 6.25
N LEU A 59 -7.29 -5.89 5.05
CA LEU A 59 -8.73 -6.03 4.76
C LEU A 59 -9.23 -7.47 4.93
N SER A 60 -8.38 -8.46 4.67
CA SER A 60 -8.71 -9.88 4.86
C SER A 60 -8.77 -10.27 6.34
N PHE A 61 -7.91 -9.67 7.18
CA PHE A 61 -7.91 -9.91 8.62
C PHE A 61 -9.06 -9.20 9.35
N ASP A 62 -9.40 -7.96 8.97
CA ASP A 62 -10.49 -7.19 9.59
C ASP A 62 -11.89 -7.80 9.35
N ASN A 63 -12.04 -8.64 8.33
CA ASN A 63 -13.28 -9.37 8.05
C ASN A 63 -13.46 -10.65 8.89
N THR A 64 -12.51 -10.98 9.78
CA THR A 64 -12.69 -12.12 10.68
C THR A 64 -13.72 -11.77 11.77
N PRO A 65 -14.85 -12.51 11.88
CA PRO A 65 -15.82 -12.25 12.94
C PRO A 65 -15.14 -12.39 14.30
N LYS A 66 -15.20 -11.34 15.13
CA LYS A 66 -14.71 -11.39 16.50
C LYS A 66 -15.35 -12.60 17.19
N PRO A 67 -14.58 -13.52 17.80
CA PRO A 67 -15.16 -14.65 18.50
C PRO A 67 -16.11 -14.12 19.60
N PRO A 68 -17.28 -14.77 19.79
CA PRO A 68 -18.23 -14.35 20.80
C PRO A 68 -17.54 -14.31 22.16
N ALA A 69 -17.84 -13.27 22.94
CA ALA A 69 -17.25 -13.08 24.26
C ALA A 69 -17.43 -14.36 25.10
N PRO A 70 -16.43 -14.77 25.90
CA PRO A 70 -16.56 -15.93 26.76
C PRO A 70 -17.79 -15.74 27.66
N SER A 71 -18.75 -16.67 27.61
CA SER A 71 -19.89 -16.67 28.54
C SER A 71 -19.34 -16.74 29.97
N ILE A 72 -19.46 -15.64 30.71
CA ILE A 72 -19.18 -15.62 32.14
C ILE A 72 -20.26 -16.49 32.79
N LYS A 73 -19.88 -17.69 33.25
CA LYS A 73 -20.76 -18.52 34.07
C LYS A 73 -20.80 -17.91 35.48
N SER A 74 -22.01 -17.62 35.95
CA SER A 74 -22.32 -17.21 37.34
C SER A 74 -22.07 -18.34 38.33
#